data_AF-A0A1S1QF58-F1
#
_entry.id   AF-A0A1S1QF58-F1
#
_cell.length_a   1.000
_cell.length_b   1.000
_cell.length_c   1.000
_cell.angle_alpha   90.00
_cell.angle_beta   90.00
_cell.angle_gamma   90.00
#
_symmetry.space_group_name_H-M   'P 1'
#
loop_
_entity.id
_entity.type
_entity.pdbx_description
1 polymer ?
#
loop_
_entity_poly.entity_id
_entity_poly.type
_entity_poly.pdbx_seq_one_letter_code
_entity_poly.pdbx_strand_id
1 'polypeptide(L)'
;MEATKRSLRERKKERTFEHVARTAVRLAMEHGLAAVRVEDICERAEIGRSTFFRYFDSKESCFVAGVHRGHLEAVLAAIEARPADEGPLTALCNAFLAIQEDWRRQRDVLILDARLRAEVPAVRAHASATHLDWETSIARAIAPRFAAPDVDLFQSRIMVGSVLCAVRVATEKWLAGGANYSPAVEVAAAFTVLRSYVTVEAPEAGETRDTGQAGGGEPGSSGHR
;
A
#
# COMPACT_ATOMS: atom_id res chain seq x y z
N MET A 1 -30.14 -3.89 3.28
CA MET A 1 -29.15 -3.29 4.21
C MET A 1 -28.85 -4.32 5.30
N GLU A 2 -27.97 -5.27 5.02
CA GLU A 2 -27.56 -6.28 5.99
C GLU A 2 -26.04 -6.34 5.96
N ALA A 3 -25.42 -5.42 6.70
CA ALA A 3 -24.03 -5.56 7.07
C ALA A 3 -23.95 -6.80 7.96
N THR A 4 -23.52 -7.92 7.38
CA THR A 4 -23.35 -9.21 8.07
C THR A 4 -22.54 -8.98 9.35
N LYS A 5 -23.24 -8.93 10.49
CA LYS A 5 -22.60 -8.87 11.81
C LYS A 5 -21.70 -10.10 11.92
N ARG A 6 -20.39 -9.89 11.80
CA ARG A 6 -19.35 -10.91 11.96
C ARG A 6 -19.71 -11.82 13.13
N SER A 7 -19.88 -13.11 12.85
CA SER A 7 -20.34 -14.09 13.84
C SER A 7 -19.42 -14.10 15.07
N LEU A 8 -19.95 -14.48 16.24
CA LEU A 8 -19.13 -14.60 17.47
C LEU A 8 -17.91 -15.49 17.25
N ARG A 9 -18.04 -16.52 16.40
CA ARG A 9 -16.94 -17.41 15.99
C ARG A 9 -15.86 -16.67 15.20
N GLU A 10 -16.23 -15.86 14.22
CA GLU A 10 -15.29 -15.07 13.43
C GLU A 10 -14.61 -13.97 14.25
N ARG A 11 -15.35 -13.31 15.16
CA ARG A 11 -14.76 -12.35 16.10
C ARG A 11 -13.75 -13.01 17.04
N LYS A 12 -14.08 -14.20 17.57
CA LYS A 12 -13.15 -14.98 18.40
C LYS A 12 -11.92 -15.40 17.59
N LYS A 13 -12.14 -15.87 16.35
CA LYS A 13 -11.07 -16.25 15.41
C LYS A 13 -10.10 -15.08 15.17
N GLU A 14 -10.62 -13.89 14.90
CA GLU A 14 -9.82 -12.69 14.65
C GLU A 14 -9.04 -12.25 15.89
N ARG A 15 -9.70 -12.20 17.05
CA ARG A 15 -9.02 -11.84 18.31
C ARG A 15 -7.86 -12.79 18.64
N THR A 16 -8.07 -14.10 18.43
CA THR A 16 -6.99 -15.09 18.63
C THR A 16 -5.87 -14.86 17.63
N PHE A 17 -6.18 -14.65 16.35
CA PHE A 17 -5.17 -14.35 15.33
C PHE A 17 -4.32 -13.14 15.72
N GLU A 18 -4.94 -12.01 16.02
CA GLU A 18 -4.25 -10.77 16.38
C GLU A 18 -3.42 -10.92 17.66
N HIS A 19 -3.95 -11.62 18.66
CA HIS A 19 -3.25 -11.84 19.91
C HIS A 19 -1.96 -12.63 19.67
N VAL A 20 -2.02 -13.73 18.93
CA VAL A 20 -0.86 -14.57 18.61
C VAL A 20 0.16 -13.80 17.77
N ALA A 21 -0.29 -13.03 16.77
CA ALA A 21 0.58 -12.23 15.92
C ALA A 21 1.31 -11.13 16.72
N ARG A 22 0.60 -10.42 17.61
CA ARG A 22 1.22 -9.42 18.52
C ARG A 22 2.22 -10.07 19.49
N THR A 23 1.92 -11.28 19.97
CA THR A 23 2.85 -12.04 20.83
C THR A 23 4.14 -12.40 20.10
N ALA A 24 4.06 -12.81 18.82
CA ALA A 24 5.24 -13.08 18.00
C ALA A 24 6.13 -11.84 17.84
N VAL A 25 5.53 -10.67 17.57
CA VAL A 25 6.28 -9.39 17.50
C VAL A 25 6.96 -9.08 18.82
N ARG A 26 6.28 -9.21 19.95
CA ARG A 26 6.88 -8.96 21.28
C ARG A 26 8.05 -9.89 21.58
N LEU A 27 7.90 -11.19 21.32
CA LEU A 27 8.99 -12.15 21.53
C LEU A 27 10.18 -11.87 20.60
N ALA A 28 9.92 -11.49 19.35
CA ALA A 28 10.97 -11.11 18.41
C ALA A 28 11.70 -9.82 18.83
N MET A 29 11.00 -8.86 19.44
CA MET A 29 11.61 -7.66 20.05
C MET A 29 12.44 -8.00 21.29
N GLU A 30 11.99 -8.95 22.12
CA GLU A 30 12.65 -9.35 23.37
C GLU A 30 13.90 -10.22 23.12
N HIS A 31 13.87 -11.10 22.13
CA HIS A 31 14.88 -12.17 21.97
C HIS A 31 15.50 -12.26 20.56
N GLY A 32 14.98 -11.50 19.59
CA GLY A 32 15.29 -11.68 18.18
C GLY A 32 14.53 -12.87 17.57
N LEU A 33 14.03 -12.71 16.34
CA LEU A 33 13.20 -13.73 15.69
C LEU A 33 13.91 -15.09 15.53
N ALA A 34 15.24 -15.10 15.37
CA ALA A 34 16.02 -16.33 15.25
C ALA A 34 15.92 -17.22 16.50
N ALA A 35 15.93 -16.63 17.70
CA ALA A 35 15.87 -17.35 18.97
C ALA A 35 14.44 -17.80 19.35
N VAL A 36 13.41 -17.14 18.79
CA VAL A 36 12.00 -17.47 19.06
C VAL A 36 11.60 -18.77 18.36
N ARG A 37 10.94 -19.66 19.09
CA ARG A 37 10.31 -20.89 18.57
C ARG A 37 8.79 -20.73 18.49
N VAL A 38 8.16 -21.56 17.67
CA VAL A 38 6.68 -21.65 17.61
C VAL A 38 6.11 -22.05 18.97
N GLU A 39 6.80 -22.93 19.70
CA GLU A 39 6.41 -23.32 21.06
C GLU A 39 6.35 -22.12 22.01
N ASP A 40 7.35 -21.23 21.98
CA ASP A 40 7.40 -20.04 22.85
C ASP A 40 6.22 -19.10 22.58
N ILE A 41 5.88 -18.92 21.30
CA ILE A 41 4.71 -18.12 20.89
C ILE A 41 3.42 -18.77 21.39
N CYS A 42 3.29 -20.09 21.22
CA CYS A 42 2.12 -20.85 21.65
C CYS A 42 1.91 -20.78 23.16
N GLU A 43 2.98 -20.97 23.93
CA GLU A 43 2.97 -20.89 25.39
C GLU A 43 2.58 -19.48 25.85
N ARG A 44 3.23 -18.45 25.31
CA ARG A 44 2.94 -17.06 25.69
C ARG A 44 1.56 -16.58 25.26
N ALA A 45 1.01 -17.12 24.16
CA ALA A 45 -0.31 -16.79 23.66
C ALA A 45 -1.42 -17.73 24.18
N GLU A 46 -1.08 -18.67 25.07
CA GLU A 46 -2.00 -19.65 25.67
C GLU A 46 -2.82 -20.45 24.64
N ILE A 47 -2.15 -20.91 23.56
CA ILE A 47 -2.75 -21.75 22.52
C ILE A 47 -1.96 -23.03 22.26
N GLY A 48 -2.63 -24.07 21.78
CA GLY A 48 -1.95 -25.28 21.30
C GLY A 48 -1.32 -25.09 19.91
N ARG A 49 -0.27 -25.87 19.61
CA ARG A 49 0.41 -25.87 18.30
C ARG A 49 -0.53 -26.09 17.11
N SER A 50 -1.51 -26.98 17.23
CA SER A 50 -2.49 -27.21 16.16
C SER A 50 -3.34 -25.97 15.88
N THR A 51 -3.57 -25.13 16.89
CA THR A 51 -4.27 -23.85 16.72
C THR A 51 -3.36 -22.82 16.07
N PHE A 52 -2.07 -22.76 16.40
CA PHE A 52 -1.10 -21.89 15.72
C PHE A 52 -1.04 -22.19 14.21
N PHE A 53 -0.82 -23.46 13.86
CA PHE A 53 -0.67 -23.88 12.45
C PHE A 53 -1.97 -23.76 11.62
N ARG A 54 -3.11 -23.56 12.28
CA ARG A 54 -4.37 -23.21 11.59
C ARG A 54 -4.39 -21.76 11.08
N TYR A 55 -3.56 -20.88 11.66
CA TYR A 55 -3.48 -19.46 11.33
C TYR A 55 -2.23 -19.08 10.57
N PHE A 56 -1.10 -19.72 10.91
CA PHE A 56 0.23 -19.34 10.43
C PHE A 56 0.98 -20.59 10.00
N ASP A 57 1.66 -20.53 8.85
CA ASP A 57 2.51 -21.63 8.37
C ASP A 57 3.88 -21.68 9.08
N SER A 58 4.28 -20.59 9.74
CA SER A 58 5.62 -20.40 10.29
C SER A 58 5.63 -19.29 11.35
N LYS A 59 6.73 -19.16 12.11
CA LYS A 59 6.92 -18.03 13.03
C LYS A 59 7.13 -16.73 12.25
N GLU A 60 7.72 -16.80 11.06
CA GLU A 60 7.98 -15.68 10.17
C GLU A 60 6.66 -15.10 9.63
N SER A 61 5.73 -15.94 9.16
CA SER A 61 4.40 -15.44 8.74
C SER A 61 3.60 -14.87 9.91
N CYS A 62 3.72 -15.46 11.10
CA CYS A 62 3.10 -14.93 12.31
C CYS A 62 3.66 -13.55 12.70
N PHE A 63 4.99 -13.38 12.66
CA PHE A 63 5.66 -12.11 12.88
C PHE A 63 5.22 -11.06 11.86
N VAL A 64 5.29 -11.37 10.57
CA VAL A 64 4.89 -10.45 9.48
C VAL A 64 3.43 -10.02 9.64
N ALA A 65 2.52 -10.96 9.93
CA ALA A 65 1.13 -10.63 10.19
C ALA A 65 0.98 -9.66 11.39
N GLY A 66 1.78 -9.83 12.43
CA GLY A 66 1.76 -8.97 13.62
C GLY A 66 2.26 -7.55 13.36
N VAL A 67 3.28 -7.40 12.49
CA VAL A 67 3.80 -6.08 12.08
C VAL A 67 2.80 -5.36 11.19
N HIS A 68 2.26 -6.04 10.19
CA HIS A 68 1.60 -5.38 9.06
C HIS A 68 0.07 -5.29 9.16
N ARG A 69 -0.63 -6.20 9.85
CA ARG A 69 -2.09 -6.29 9.70
C ARG A 69 -2.86 -5.01 10.09
N GLY A 70 -2.44 -4.33 11.15
CA GLY A 70 -3.06 -3.07 11.58
C GLY A 70 -2.82 -1.90 10.62
N HIS A 71 -1.77 -1.96 9.79
CA HIS A 71 -1.44 -0.88 8.86
C HIS A 71 -2.43 -0.81 7.69
N LEU A 72 -2.87 -1.95 7.14
CA LEU A 72 -3.86 -1.94 6.06
C LEU A 72 -5.18 -1.33 6.54
N GLU A 73 -5.66 -1.75 7.71
CA GLU A 73 -6.90 -1.22 8.30
C GLU A 73 -6.79 0.30 8.52
N ALA A 74 -5.64 0.77 9.01
CA ALA A 74 -5.37 2.20 9.18
C ALA A 74 -5.36 2.97 7.85
N VAL A 75 -4.73 2.43 6.80
CA VAL A 75 -4.73 3.06 5.46
C VAL A 75 -6.15 3.12 4.90
N LEU A 76 -6.92 2.03 4.99
CA LEU A 76 -8.29 1.99 4.48
C LEU A 76 -9.20 2.99 5.20
N ALA A 77 -9.11 3.05 6.53
CA ALA A 77 -9.84 4.04 7.32
C ALA A 77 -9.43 5.48 6.98
N ALA A 78 -8.13 5.72 6.75
CA ALA A 78 -7.62 7.03 6.36
C ALA A 78 -8.09 7.45 4.95
N ILE A 79 -8.25 6.50 4.01
CA ILE A 79 -8.82 6.75 2.67
C ILE A 79 -10.31 7.09 2.78
N GLU A 80 -11.05 6.36 3.60
CA GLU A 80 -12.48 6.60 3.85
C GLU A 80 -12.72 7.98 4.47
N ALA A 81 -11.85 8.41 5.38
CA ALA A 81 -11.92 9.73 6.03
C ALA A 81 -11.54 10.91 5.11
N ARG A 82 -11.06 10.67 3.87
CA ARG A 82 -10.70 11.76 2.95
C ARG A 82 -11.94 12.44 2.34
N PRO A 83 -11.93 13.78 2.17
CA PRO A 83 -12.98 14.50 1.44
C PRO A 83 -13.26 13.89 0.06
N ALA A 84 -14.53 13.77 -0.34
CA ALA A 84 -14.92 13.08 -1.56
C ALA A 84 -14.47 13.79 -2.86
N ASP A 85 -14.22 15.09 -2.79
CA ASP A 85 -13.73 15.95 -3.86
C ASP A 85 -12.21 15.85 -4.09
N GLU A 86 -11.47 15.18 -3.19
CA GLU A 86 -10.06 14.88 -3.42
C GLU A 86 -9.88 13.82 -4.51
N GLY A 87 -9.12 14.19 -5.55
CA GLY A 87 -8.68 13.25 -6.58
C GLY A 87 -7.89 12.06 -6.01
N PRO A 88 -7.87 10.91 -6.70
CA PRO A 88 -7.45 9.63 -6.15
C PRO A 88 -6.00 9.63 -5.64
N LEU A 89 -5.06 10.20 -6.39
CA LEU A 89 -3.65 10.30 -5.96
C LEU A 89 -3.48 11.18 -4.71
N THR A 90 -4.23 12.28 -4.62
CA THR A 90 -4.19 13.19 -3.47
C THR A 90 -4.76 12.52 -2.23
N ALA A 91 -5.94 11.92 -2.33
CA ALA A 91 -6.55 11.16 -1.23
C ALA A 91 -5.62 10.05 -0.74
N LEU A 92 -5.00 9.30 -1.65
CA LEU A 92 -4.11 8.20 -1.32
C LEU A 92 -2.82 8.67 -0.62
N CYS A 93 -2.13 9.69 -1.15
CA CYS A 93 -0.95 10.26 -0.49
C CYS A 93 -1.29 10.81 0.90
N ASN A 94 -2.39 11.55 1.03
CA ASN A 94 -2.82 12.12 2.31
C ASN A 94 -3.17 11.04 3.33
N ALA A 95 -3.80 9.95 2.91
CA ALA A 95 -4.08 8.80 3.77
C ALA A 95 -2.79 8.16 4.31
N PHE A 96 -1.79 7.96 3.46
CA PHE A 96 -0.49 7.43 3.91
C PHE A 96 0.27 8.38 4.83
N LEU A 97 0.18 9.70 4.62
CA LEU A 97 0.80 10.68 5.50
C LEU A 97 0.11 10.75 6.87
N ALA A 98 -1.22 10.61 6.92
CA ALA A 98 -2.01 10.68 8.15
C ALA A 98 -1.67 9.56 9.15
N ILE A 99 -1.24 8.39 8.66
CA ILE A 99 -0.91 7.24 9.51
C ILE A 99 0.55 7.21 9.98
N GLN A 100 1.39 8.18 9.56
CA GLN A 100 2.82 8.17 9.90
C GLN A 100 3.13 8.51 11.36
N GLU A 101 2.22 9.18 12.08
CA GLU A 101 2.42 9.47 13.50
C GLU A 101 2.40 8.18 14.35
N ASP A 102 1.62 7.18 13.94
CA ASP A 102 1.62 5.85 14.54
C ASP A 102 2.93 5.10 14.31
N TRP A 103 3.60 5.35 13.19
CA TRP A 103 4.85 4.68 12.81
C TRP A 103 6.02 5.14 13.68
N ARG A 104 5.99 6.37 14.20
CA ARG A 104 6.97 6.83 15.19
C ARG A 104 6.89 6.01 16.48
N ARG A 105 5.67 5.67 16.93
CA ARG A 105 5.47 4.84 18.14
C ARG A 105 5.92 3.40 17.93
N GLN A 106 5.92 2.92 16.69
CA GLN A 106 6.33 1.58 16.29
C GLN A 106 7.74 1.52 15.71
N ARG A 107 8.55 2.58 15.87
CA ARG A 107 9.87 2.71 15.24
C ARG A 107 10.74 1.47 15.42
N ASP A 108 10.85 0.97 16.64
CA ASP A 108 11.75 -0.17 16.92
C ASP A 108 11.27 -1.45 16.25
N VAL A 109 9.96 -1.64 16.15
CA VAL A 109 9.34 -2.76 15.40
C VAL A 109 9.61 -2.62 13.90
N LEU A 110 9.52 -1.40 13.35
CA LEU A 110 9.81 -1.14 11.93
C LEU A 110 11.30 -1.34 11.60
N ILE A 111 12.20 -0.96 12.52
CA ILE A 111 13.64 -1.23 12.40
C ILE A 111 13.89 -2.75 12.39
N LEU A 112 13.27 -3.49 13.32
CA LEU A 112 13.39 -4.94 13.38
C LEU A 112 12.84 -5.59 12.10
N ASP A 113 11.65 -5.21 11.66
CA ASP A 113 11.05 -5.71 10.42
C ASP A 113 11.96 -5.49 9.21
N ALA A 114 12.47 -4.28 9.02
CA ALA A 114 13.33 -3.97 7.89
C ALA A 114 14.63 -4.77 7.90
N ARG A 115 15.25 -4.91 9.08
CA ARG A 115 16.43 -5.77 9.26
C ARG A 115 16.10 -7.22 8.92
N LEU A 116 15.00 -7.76 9.43
CA LEU A 116 14.60 -9.14 9.17
C LEU A 116 14.24 -9.37 7.70
N ARG A 117 13.61 -8.41 7.02
CA ARG A 117 13.40 -8.49 5.56
C ARG A 117 14.72 -8.48 4.78
N ALA A 118 15.73 -7.76 5.24
CA ALA A 118 17.06 -7.76 4.63
C ALA A 118 17.83 -9.07 4.86
N GLU A 119 17.71 -9.68 6.03
CA GLU A 119 18.53 -10.84 6.45
C GLU A 119 17.82 -12.20 6.25
N VAL A 120 16.49 -12.26 6.33
CA VAL A 120 15.71 -13.50 6.41
C VAL A 120 14.80 -13.65 5.18
N PRO A 121 15.10 -14.57 4.24
CA PRO A 121 14.32 -14.74 3.01
C PRO A 121 12.84 -15.05 3.23
N ALA A 122 12.50 -15.84 4.26
CA ALA A 122 11.11 -16.18 4.57
C ALA A 122 10.30 -14.95 5.04
N VAL A 123 10.87 -14.09 5.89
CA VAL A 123 10.23 -12.83 6.30
C VAL A 123 9.99 -11.93 5.09
N ARG A 124 11.00 -11.80 4.20
CA ARG A 124 10.86 -11.05 2.95
C ARG A 124 9.74 -11.59 2.08
N ALA A 125 9.65 -12.90 1.90
CA ALA A 125 8.62 -13.53 1.08
C ALA A 125 7.21 -13.25 1.63
N HIS A 126 6.99 -13.44 2.93
CA HIS A 126 5.70 -13.16 3.57
C HIS A 126 5.32 -11.67 3.53
N ALA A 127 6.30 -10.77 3.74
CA ALA A 127 6.04 -9.33 3.68
C ALA A 127 5.69 -8.88 2.25
N SER A 128 6.38 -9.41 1.23
CA SER A 128 6.05 -9.15 -0.17
C SER A 128 4.66 -9.65 -0.55
N ALA A 129 4.28 -10.85 -0.11
CA ALA A 129 2.93 -11.38 -0.31
C ALA A 129 1.86 -10.48 0.34
N THR A 130 2.11 -10.06 1.58
CA THR A 130 1.24 -9.12 2.30
C THR A 130 1.07 -7.79 1.55
N HIS A 131 2.15 -7.26 0.97
CA HIS A 131 2.09 -6.03 0.17
C HIS A 131 1.22 -6.17 -1.09
N LEU A 132 1.24 -7.32 -1.76
CA LEU A 132 0.40 -7.56 -2.94
C LEU A 132 -1.09 -7.64 -2.57
N ASP A 133 -1.41 -8.21 -1.41
CA ASP A 133 -2.79 -8.24 -0.89
C ASP A 133 -3.29 -6.83 -0.53
N TRP A 134 -2.40 -5.98 0.00
CA TRP A 134 -2.70 -4.58 0.26
C TRP A 134 -2.97 -3.81 -1.02
N GLU A 135 -2.12 -3.97 -2.04
CA GLU A 135 -2.29 -3.29 -3.33
C GLU A 135 -3.70 -3.51 -3.88
N THR A 136 -4.15 -4.77 -3.90
CA THR A 136 -5.50 -5.11 -4.39
C THR A 136 -6.60 -4.48 -3.54
N SER A 137 -6.44 -4.50 -2.21
CA SER A 137 -7.44 -3.98 -1.27
C SER A 137 -7.57 -2.46 -1.34
N ILE A 138 -6.42 -1.76 -1.37
CA ILE A 138 -6.34 -0.31 -1.48
C ILE A 138 -6.82 0.16 -2.87
N ALA A 139 -6.49 -0.56 -3.95
CA ALA A 139 -6.94 -0.25 -5.30
C ALA A 139 -8.48 -0.25 -5.39
N ARG A 140 -9.13 -1.24 -4.79
CA ARG A 140 -10.61 -1.28 -4.69
C ARG A 140 -11.18 -0.11 -3.89
N ALA A 141 -10.52 0.27 -2.79
CA ALA A 141 -10.99 1.36 -1.94
C ALA A 141 -10.86 2.74 -2.60
N ILE A 142 -9.84 2.94 -3.44
CA ILE A 142 -9.58 4.22 -4.11
C ILE A 142 -10.33 4.34 -5.46
N ALA A 143 -10.72 3.21 -6.08
CA ALA A 143 -11.40 3.18 -7.38
C ALA A 143 -12.64 4.10 -7.49
N PRO A 144 -13.52 4.26 -6.49
CA PRO A 144 -14.68 5.16 -6.58
C PRO A 144 -14.34 6.64 -6.73
N ARG A 145 -13.09 7.05 -6.47
CA ARG A 145 -12.64 8.45 -6.56
C ARG A 145 -12.20 8.86 -7.97
N PHE A 146 -12.15 7.92 -8.91
CA PHE A 146 -11.82 8.25 -10.28
C PHE A 146 -13.04 8.85 -10.99
N ALA A 147 -12.84 9.94 -11.72
CA ALA A 147 -13.91 10.66 -12.41
C ALA A 147 -14.45 9.91 -13.64
N ALA A 148 -13.66 8.99 -14.21
CA ALA A 148 -14.03 8.26 -15.41
C ALA A 148 -14.80 6.98 -15.04
N PRO A 149 -16.00 6.75 -15.61
CA PRO A 149 -16.87 5.61 -15.27
C PRO A 149 -16.30 4.24 -15.70
N ASP A 150 -15.20 4.23 -16.45
CA ASP A 150 -14.52 3.07 -17.02
C ASP A 150 -13.13 2.79 -16.42
N VAL A 151 -12.77 3.44 -15.30
CA VAL A 151 -11.53 3.09 -14.59
C VAL A 151 -11.57 1.63 -14.17
N ASP A 152 -10.74 0.84 -14.84
CA ASP A 152 -10.58 -0.56 -14.53
C ASP A 152 -9.67 -0.76 -13.31
N LEU A 153 -9.68 -1.99 -12.79
CA LEU A 153 -8.80 -2.38 -11.69
C LEU A 153 -7.32 -2.21 -12.06
N PHE A 154 -6.97 -2.15 -13.34
CA PHE A 154 -5.59 -1.99 -13.79
C PHE A 154 -5.07 -0.58 -13.52
N GLN A 155 -5.80 0.48 -13.87
CA GLN A 155 -5.37 1.86 -13.58
C GLN A 155 -5.23 2.15 -12.08
N SER A 156 -6.22 1.73 -11.28
CA SER A 156 -6.18 1.91 -9.82
C SER A 156 -5.02 1.15 -9.18
N ARG A 157 -4.72 -0.07 -9.64
CA ARG A 157 -3.57 -0.85 -9.17
C ARG A 157 -2.23 -0.23 -9.54
N ILE A 158 -2.07 0.34 -10.73
CA ILE A 158 -0.82 1.05 -11.11
C ILE A 158 -0.57 2.22 -10.16
N MET A 159 -1.59 3.03 -9.89
CA MET A 159 -1.47 4.17 -8.97
C MET A 159 -1.09 3.71 -7.57
N VAL A 160 -1.79 2.70 -7.05
CA VAL A 160 -1.53 2.16 -5.71
C VAL A 160 -0.15 1.52 -5.62
N GLY A 161 0.24 0.70 -6.59
CA GLY A 161 1.56 0.08 -6.64
C GLY A 161 2.69 1.12 -6.66
N SER A 162 2.50 2.23 -7.40
CA SER A 162 3.44 3.34 -7.44
C SER A 162 3.57 4.04 -6.08
N VAL A 163 2.46 4.29 -5.39
CA VAL A 163 2.46 4.87 -4.05
C VAL A 163 3.08 3.91 -3.02
N LEU A 164 2.74 2.63 -3.05
CA LEU A 164 3.33 1.61 -2.17
C LEU A 164 4.84 1.49 -2.38
N CYS A 165 5.30 1.56 -3.64
CA CYS A 165 6.72 1.59 -3.95
C CYS A 165 7.40 2.84 -3.34
N ALA A 166 6.80 4.02 -3.52
CA ALA A 166 7.30 5.27 -2.95
C ALA A 166 7.40 5.21 -1.41
N VAL A 167 6.37 4.70 -0.73
CA VAL A 167 6.35 4.52 0.73
C VAL A 167 7.43 3.53 1.18
N ARG A 168 7.58 2.40 0.48
CA ARG A 168 8.62 1.40 0.79
C ARG A 168 10.03 1.99 0.68
N VAL A 169 10.33 2.68 -0.44
CA VAL A 169 11.66 3.29 -0.67
C VAL A 169 11.92 4.43 0.32
N ALA A 170 10.92 5.25 0.62
CA ALA A 170 11.01 6.28 1.65
C ALA A 170 11.32 5.70 3.04
N THR A 171 10.66 4.60 3.40
CA THR A 171 10.89 3.91 4.68
C THR A 171 12.29 3.33 4.75
N GLU A 172 12.78 2.70 3.68
CA GLU A 172 14.15 2.20 3.57
C GLU A 172 15.18 3.33 3.76
N LYS A 173 14.96 4.47 3.09
CA LYS A 173 15.82 5.66 3.24
C LYS A 173 15.80 6.24 4.65
N TRP A 174 14.61 6.36 5.26
CA TRP A 174 14.45 6.84 6.63
C TRP A 174 15.20 5.97 7.64
N LEU A 175 15.11 4.65 7.48
CA LEU A 175 15.83 3.68 8.32
C LEU A 175 17.34 3.77 8.13
N ALA A 176 17.82 3.87 6.89
CA ALA A 176 19.24 4.07 6.59
C ALA A 176 19.79 5.39 7.18
N GLY A 177 18.94 6.42 7.27
CA GLY A 177 19.24 7.70 7.95
C GLY A 177 19.20 7.65 9.48
N GLY A 178 19.06 6.45 10.08
CA GLY A 178 19.07 6.25 11.53
C GLY A 178 17.72 6.48 12.21
N ALA A 179 16.65 6.74 11.46
CA ALA A 179 15.27 6.85 11.97
C ALA A 179 15.07 7.86 13.12
N ASN A 180 15.90 8.90 13.22
CA ASN A 180 15.90 9.88 14.32
C ASN A 180 14.86 11.02 14.17
N TYR A 181 14.17 11.09 13.03
CA TYR A 181 13.06 12.01 12.74
C TYR A 181 11.81 11.24 12.27
N SER A 182 10.73 11.94 11.93
CA SER A 182 9.49 11.30 11.48
C SER A 182 9.63 10.66 10.08
N PRO A 183 9.17 9.42 9.85
CA PRO A 183 9.16 8.81 8.52
C PRO A 183 8.34 9.63 7.49
N ALA A 184 7.39 10.45 7.96
CA ALA A 184 6.60 11.35 7.12
C ALA A 184 7.45 12.29 6.25
N VAL A 185 8.66 12.65 6.69
CA VAL A 185 9.56 13.53 5.93
C VAL A 185 10.00 12.85 4.63
N GLU A 186 10.46 11.61 4.70
CA GLU A 186 10.90 10.87 3.52
C GLU A 186 9.71 10.43 2.66
N VAL A 187 8.58 10.09 3.28
CA VAL A 187 7.35 9.73 2.56
C VAL A 187 6.81 10.93 1.77
N ALA A 188 6.78 12.12 2.37
CA ALA A 188 6.38 13.35 1.68
C ALA A 188 7.33 13.67 0.52
N ALA A 189 8.65 13.54 0.72
CA ALA A 189 9.64 13.73 -0.34
C ALA A 189 9.44 12.73 -1.50
N ALA A 190 9.18 11.45 -1.19
CA ALA A 190 8.90 10.45 -2.21
C ALA A 190 7.61 10.73 -2.99
N PHE A 191 6.58 11.29 -2.34
CA PHE A 191 5.36 11.71 -3.02
C PHE A 191 5.56 12.95 -3.90
N THR A 192 6.45 13.88 -3.52
CA THR A 192 6.85 14.98 -4.41
C THR A 192 7.52 14.43 -5.68
N VAL A 193 8.44 13.47 -5.54
CA VAL A 193 9.08 12.81 -6.69
C VAL A 193 8.05 12.09 -7.55
N LEU A 194 7.15 11.30 -6.94
CA LEU A 194 6.10 10.58 -7.66
C LEU A 194 5.21 11.53 -8.46
N ARG A 195 4.79 12.66 -7.87
CA ARG A 195 3.97 13.67 -8.56
C ARG A 195 4.70 14.30 -9.74
N SER A 196 6.01 14.52 -9.62
CA SER A 196 6.79 15.11 -10.71
C SER A 196 6.77 14.25 -11.98
N TYR A 197 6.66 12.92 -11.87
CA TYR A 197 6.52 12.03 -13.04
C TYR A 197 5.12 12.03 -13.64
N VAL A 198 4.09 12.28 -12.84
CA VAL A 198 2.68 12.29 -13.30
C VAL A 198 2.32 13.59 -14.00
N THR A 199 2.98 14.71 -13.65
CA THR A 199 2.73 16.03 -14.25
C THR A 199 3.46 16.29 -15.57
N VAL A 200 4.26 15.34 -16.08
CA VAL A 200 5.13 15.55 -17.26
C VAL A 200 4.41 15.39 -18.60
N GLU A 201 3.16 14.95 -18.67
CA GLU A 201 2.42 14.89 -19.95
C GLU A 201 0.97 15.40 -19.84
N ALA A 202 0.78 16.68 -20.14
CA ALA A 202 -0.31 17.09 -21.01
C ALA A 202 0.37 17.67 -22.27
N PRO A 203 0.24 17.05 -23.46
CA PRO A 203 0.58 17.74 -24.69
C PRO A 203 -0.31 18.99 -24.73
N GLU A 204 0.29 20.16 -24.91
CA GLU A 204 -0.45 21.38 -25.18
C GLU A 204 -1.41 21.11 -26.34
N ALA A 205 -2.70 21.25 -26.10
CA ALA A 205 -3.70 21.29 -27.15
C ALA A 205 -3.53 22.61 -27.93
N GLY A 206 -2.55 22.63 -28.83
CA GLY A 206 -2.36 23.61 -29.89
C GLY A 206 -1.67 22.87 -31.04
N GLU A 207 -2.15 22.84 -32.26
CA GLU A 207 -3.02 23.75 -32.99
C GLU A 207 -4.08 22.94 -33.76
N THR A 208 -5.35 23.32 -33.60
CA THR A 208 -6.34 23.08 -34.64
C THR A 208 -5.88 23.87 -35.86
N ARG A 209 -5.27 23.21 -36.85
CA ARG A 209 -5.11 23.81 -38.18
C ARG A 209 -6.50 23.92 -38.81
N ASP A 210 -7.10 25.08 -38.58
CA ASP A 210 -8.10 25.66 -39.45
C ASP A 210 -7.48 25.89 -40.83
N THR A 211 -7.87 25.06 -41.79
CA THR A 211 -7.83 25.46 -43.20
C THR A 211 -9.18 25.17 -43.83
N GLY A 212 -10.19 25.91 -43.36
CA GLY A 212 -11.41 26.17 -44.13
C GLY A 212 -11.13 27.03 -45.37
N GLN A 213 -10.93 26.36 -46.51
CA GLN A 213 -11.65 26.55 -47.78
C GLN A 213 -12.07 27.97 -48.26
N ALA A 214 -11.60 28.35 -49.46
CA ALA A 214 -12.32 28.97 -50.61
C ALA A 214 -11.26 29.72 -51.46
N GLY A 215 -11.13 29.58 -52.77
CA GLY A 215 -12.06 29.45 -53.88
C GLY A 215 -11.24 29.89 -55.11
N GLY A 216 -11.22 29.15 -56.21
CA GLY A 216 -12.09 29.43 -57.35
C GLY A 216 -11.24 29.80 -58.57
N GLY A 217 -11.32 29.03 -59.65
CA GLY A 217 -10.63 29.34 -60.90
C GLY A 217 -10.38 28.16 -61.83
N GLU A 218 -11.45 27.50 -62.29
CA GLU A 218 -11.48 27.02 -63.68
C GLU A 218 -11.67 28.27 -64.60
N PRO A 219 -11.28 28.27 -65.90
CA PRO A 219 -11.49 27.14 -66.82
C PRO A 219 -10.42 26.91 -67.92
N GLY A 220 -10.53 25.76 -68.60
CA GLY A 220 -10.53 25.76 -70.07
C GLY A 220 -9.37 25.11 -70.83
N SER A 221 -9.70 23.96 -71.41
CA SER A 221 -9.54 23.63 -72.84
C SER A 221 -8.22 23.05 -73.39
N SER A 222 -8.43 22.10 -74.31
CA SER A 222 -7.54 21.53 -75.33
C SER A 222 -6.53 20.49 -74.82
N GLY A 223 -6.55 19.20 -75.19
CA GLY A 223 -6.97 18.56 -76.41
C GLY A 223 -5.75 18.26 -77.29
N HIS A 224 -5.23 17.02 -77.31
CA HIS A 224 -4.73 16.32 -78.50
C HIS A 224 -4.10 14.96 -78.20
N ARG A 225 -4.61 13.96 -78.94
CA ARG A 225 -4.07 12.66 -79.37
C ARG A 225 -3.80 11.56 -78.35
#